data_AF-A0A6B3H0U1-F1
#
_entry.id   AF-A0A6B3H0U1-F1
#
_cell.length_a   1.000
_cell.length_b   1.000
_cell.length_c   1.000
_cell.angle_alpha   90.00
_cell.angle_beta   90.00
_cell.angle_gamma   90.00
#
_symmetry.space_group_name_H-M   'P 1'
#
loop_
_entity.id
_entity.type
_entity.pdbx_description
1 polymer ?
#
loop_
_entity_poly.entity_id
_entity_poly.type
_entity_poly.pdbx_seq_one_letter_code
_entity_poly.pdbx_strand_id
1 'polypeptide(L)' 'TVTGVTGHAGSFDYASRSGLRTRQFTFTVTVGATGPVVLTEHDGSAWADRGDLPAVSDETRALLAG' A
#
# COMPACT_ATOMS: atom_id res chain seq x y z
N THR A 1 5.63 12.68 5.30
CA THR A 1 5.61 13.25 3.94
C THR A 1 6.41 12.38 3.01
N VAL A 2 5.88 12.08 1.82
CA VAL A 2 6.62 11.41 0.75
C VAL A 2 7.56 12.42 0.09
N THR A 3 8.84 12.06 -0.05
CA THR A 3 9.88 12.93 -0.61
C THR A 3 10.29 12.53 -2.03
N GLY A 4 9.90 11.34 -2.49
CA GLY A 4 10.15 10.90 -3.85
C GLY A 4 9.62 9.51 -4.12
N VAL A 5 9.37 9.21 -5.39
CA VAL A 5 9.04 7.86 -5.88
C VAL A 5 10.31 7.21 -6.38
N THR A 6 10.60 5.99 -5.92
CA THR A 6 11.83 5.25 -6.25
C THR A 6 11.61 4.13 -7.25
N GLY A 7 10.36 3.73 -7.49
CA GLY A 7 10.07 2.67 -8.45
C GLY A 7 8.60 2.22 -8.45
N HIS A 8 8.27 1.41 -9.44
CA HIS A 8 7.00 0.69 -9.52
C HIS A 8 7.19 -0.72 -8.93
N ALA A 9 6.46 -1.02 -7.86
CA ALA A 9 6.54 -2.30 -7.15
C ALA A 9 5.67 -3.38 -7.80
N GLY A 10 4.59 -3.00 -8.47
CA GLY A 10 3.69 -3.94 -9.13
C GLY A 10 2.24 -3.46 -9.19
N SER A 11 1.38 -4.28 -9.78
CA SER A 11 -0.03 -3.96 -9.97
C SER A 11 -0.89 -5.20 -10.00
N PHE A 12 -2.14 -5.08 -9.58
CA PHE A 12 -3.14 -6.14 -9.69
C PHE A 12 -4.52 -5.58 -9.98
N ASP A 13 -5.36 -6.40 -10.63
CA ASP A 13 -6.75 -6.08 -10.94
C ASP A 13 -7.66 -6.60 -9.83
N TYR A 14 -8.71 -5.84 -9.48
CA TYR A 14 -9.76 -6.27 -8.57
C TYR A 14 -11.10 -5.63 -8.94
N ALA A 15 -12.20 -6.23 -8.47
CA ALA A 15 -13.51 -5.60 -8.54
C ALA A 15 -13.69 -4.67 -7.33
N SER A 16 -13.97 -3.38 -7.59
CA SER A 16 -14.24 -2.43 -6.51
C SER A 16 -15.55 -2.76 -5.81
N ARG A 17 -15.81 -2.11 -4.66
CA ARG A 17 -17.09 -2.22 -3.96
C ARG A 17 -18.29 -1.84 -4.83
N SER A 18 -18.12 -0.94 -5.78
CA SER A 18 -19.17 -0.53 -6.74
C SER A 18 -19.27 -1.45 -7.97
N GLY A 19 -18.51 -2.54 -8.02
CA GLY A 19 -18.50 -3.51 -9.12
C GLY A 19 -17.64 -3.11 -10.32
N LEU A 20 -16.91 -2.00 -10.23
CA LEU A 20 -16.04 -1.55 -11.32
C LEU A 20 -14.75 -2.36 -11.35
N ARG A 21 -14.33 -2.79 -12.55
CA ARG A 21 -13.00 -3.36 -12.75
C ARG A 21 -11.96 -2.28 -12.53
N THR A 22 -11.11 -2.48 -11.53
CA THR A 22 -10.11 -1.53 -11.08
C THR A 22 -8.73 -2.17 -11.13
N ARG A 23 -7.70 -1.38 -11.47
CA ARG A 23 -6.30 -1.77 -11.32
C ARG A 23 -5.66 -0.94 -10.23
N GLN A 24 -5.02 -1.58 -9.26
CA GLN A 24 -4.16 -0.93 -8.28
C GLN A 24 -2.72 -0.91 -8.81
N PHE A 25 -2.04 0.22 -8.67
CA PHE A 25 -0.61 0.35 -8.92
C PHE A 25 0.09 0.70 -7.62
N THR A 26 1.16 -0.03 -7.28
CA THR A 26 1.95 0.17 -6.07
C THR A 26 3.32 0.71 -6.43
N PHE A 27 3.78 1.71 -5.70
CA PHE A 27 5.06 2.37 -5.92
C PHE A 27 5.89 2.37 -4.63
N THR A 28 7.20 2.18 -4.77
CA THR A 28 8.13 2.40 -3.66
C THR A 28 8.45 3.88 -3.56
N VAL A 29 8.59 4.38 -2.32
CA VAL A 29 8.80 5.80 -2.05
C VAL A 29 9.85 6.02 -0.98
N THR A 30 10.43 7.21 -0.95
CA THR A 30 11.14 7.73 0.23
C THR A 30 10.21 8.58 1.08
N VAL A 31 10.34 8.47 2.40
CA VAL A 31 9.64 9.33 3.35
C VAL A 31 10.67 10.13 4.14
N GLY A 32 10.39 11.42 4.35
CA GLY A 32 11.31 12.31 5.06
C GLY A 32 11.43 12.01 6.55
N ALA A 33 10.41 11.36 7.14
CA ALA A 33 10.42 10.87 8.52
C ALA A 33 9.40 9.74 8.69
N THR A 34 9.75 8.75 9.51
CA THR A 34 8.82 7.71 10.00
C THR A 34 8.19 8.19 11.30
N GLY A 35 7.08 8.92 11.18
CA GLY A 35 6.27 9.38 12.31
C GLY A 35 4.81 8.96 12.15
N PRO A 36 3.91 9.43 13.03
CA PRO A 36 2.47 9.20 12.87
C PRO A 36 2.00 9.69 11.49
N VAL A 37 1.25 8.84 10.79
CA VAL A 37 0.65 9.22 9.50
C VAL A 37 -0.67 9.93 9.78
N VAL A 38 -0.80 11.17 9.30
CA VAL A 38 -2.06 11.92 9.38
C VAL A 38 -2.96 11.46 8.24
N LEU A 39 -4.15 10.97 8.57
CA LEU A 39 -5.13 10.42 7.64
C LEU A 39 -6.34 11.33 7.55
N THR A 40 -6.94 11.41 6.36
CA THR A 40 -8.19 12.16 6.10
C THR A 40 -9.36 11.25 5.74
N GLU A 41 -9.10 10.06 5.20
CA GLU A 41 -10.12 9.13 4.69
C GLU A 41 -10.21 7.81 5.47
N HIS A 42 -9.13 7.44 6.16
CA HIS A 42 -9.00 6.15 6.85
C HIS A 42 -8.90 6.35 8.35
N ASP A 43 -9.41 5.37 9.10
CA ASP A 43 -9.47 5.42 10.56
C ASP A 43 -8.15 5.02 11.24
N GLY A 44 -7.17 4.48 10.49
CA GLY A 44 -5.92 4.00 11.08
C GLY A 44 -4.80 3.71 10.07
N SER A 45 -3.57 3.67 10.58
CA SER A 45 -2.36 3.28 9.85
C SER A 45 -1.40 2.53 10.77
N ALA A 46 -0.56 1.68 10.19
CA ALA A 46 0.52 0.99 10.89
C ALA A 46 1.76 0.92 10.00
N TRP A 47 2.93 1.09 10.62
CA TRP A 47 4.19 0.65 10.04
C TRP A 47 4.37 -0.82 10.39
N ALA A 48 4.55 -1.68 9.38
CA ALA A 48 4.66 -3.12 9.57
C ALA A 48 5.86 -3.67 8.80
N ASP A 49 6.52 -4.65 9.40
CA ASP A 49 7.53 -5.44 8.71
C ASP A 49 6.86 -6.41 7.73
N ARG A 50 7.54 -6.73 6.63
CA ARG A 50 7.02 -7.67 5.61
C ARG A 50 6.72 -9.06 6.16
N GLY A 51 7.42 -9.47 7.23
CA GLY A 51 7.20 -10.75 7.90
C GLY A 51 6.01 -10.77 8.87
N ASP A 52 5.50 -9.60 9.26
CA ASP A 52 4.45 -9.43 10.26
C ASP A 52 3.38 -8.46 9.75
N LEU A 53 2.82 -8.78 8.58
CA LEU A 53 1.79 -7.96 7.96
C LEU A 53 0.45 -8.14 8.69
N PRO A 54 -0.29 -7.06 8.95
CA PRO A 54 -1.68 -7.16 9.40
C PRO A 54 -2.57 -7.81 8.32
N ALA A 55 -3.86 -7.97 8.61
CA ALA A 55 -4.82 -8.47 7.62
C ALA A 55 -4.84 -7.56 6.38
N VAL A 56 -4.32 -8.09 5.27
CA VAL A 56 -4.30 -7.48 3.93
C VAL A 56 -4.80 -8.51 2.92
N SER A 57 -5.14 -8.09 1.71
CA SER A 57 -5.57 -9.04 0.66
C SER A 57 -4.41 -9.95 0.22
N ASP A 58 -4.76 -11.09 -0.40
CA ASP A 58 -3.78 -12.03 -0.92
C ASP A 58 -2.90 -11.40 -2.01
N GLU A 59 -3.46 -10.52 -2.85
CA GLU A 59 -2.72 -9.80 -3.89
C GLU A 59 -1.72 -8.82 -3.29
N THR A 60 -2.09 -8.08 -2.24
CA THR A 60 -1.15 -7.21 -1.52
C THR A 60 -0.04 -8.03 -0.86
N ARG A 61 -0.38 -9.16 -0.24
CA ARG A 61 0.61 -10.07 0.35
C ARG A 61 1.59 -10.61 -0.70
N ALA A 62 1.09 -11.05 -1.85
CA ALA A 62 1.91 -11.54 -2.95
C ALA A 62 2.83 -10.45 -3.52
N LEU A 63 2.32 -9.22 -3.66
CA LEU A 63 3.10 -8.07 -4.13
C LEU A 63 4.24 -7.70 -3.17
N LEU A 64 4.02 -7.83 -1.85
CA LEU A 64 5.04 -7.50 -0.85
C LEU A 64 6.07 -8.61 -0.59
N ALA A 65 5.82 -9.83 -1.11
CA ALA A 65 6.71 -10.98 -0.95
C ALA A 65 7.86 -11.03 -1.99
N GLY A 66 7.78 -10.24 -3.07
CA GLY A 66 8.83 -10.08 -4.08
C GLY A 66 9.87 -9.04 -3.69
#